data_AF-A0A7C7EVR2-F1
#
_entry.id   AF-A0A7C7EVR2-F1
#
_cell.length_a   1.000
_cell.length_b   1.000
_cell.length_c   1.000
_cell.angle_alpha   90.00
_cell.angle_beta   90.00
_cell.angle_gamma   90.00
#
_symmetry.space_group_name_H-M   'P 1'
#
loop_
_entity.id
_entity.type
_entity.pdbx_description
1 polymer ?
#
loop_
_entity_poly.entity_id
_entity_poly.type
_entity_poly.pdbx_seq_one_letter_code
_entity_poly.pdbx_strand_id
1 'polypeptide(L)'
;MHIAVLILFFLAFGVGFALQGRYFVHMLQLHGYDTHVQGQWITKKFTHFIPKQILALLTIPLIAFVGDTGIILSGIIYIILGYVYKPREYRQPMQYKSATMKVILPVGIISCILYCIAICINENTMIMALILAVLYVVVPFIIMLVNSIVNKNKKRNISQSTVKEETT
;
A
#
# COMPACT_ATOMS: atom_id res chain seq x y z
N MET A 1 -16.67 10.92 21.86
CA MET A 1 -15.98 9.81 21.16
C MET A 1 -15.20 8.97 22.15
N HIS A 2 -15.42 7.67 22.19
CA HIS A 2 -14.65 6.77 23.05
C HIS A 2 -13.26 6.52 22.44
N ILE A 3 -12.20 6.99 23.12
CA ILE A 3 -10.80 6.86 22.71
C ILE A 3 -10.44 5.40 22.34
N ALA A 4 -11.02 4.43 23.04
CA ALA A 4 -10.84 3.01 22.76
C ALA A 4 -11.26 2.60 21.34
N VAL A 5 -12.37 3.13 20.82
CA VAL A 5 -12.87 2.82 19.46
C VAL A 5 -11.93 3.39 18.39
N LEU A 6 -11.42 4.61 18.62
CA LEU A 6 -10.43 5.23 17.73
C LEU A 6 -9.13 4.42 17.70
N ILE A 7 -8.61 4.01 18.86
CA ILE A 7 -7.40 3.18 18.93
C ILE A 7 -7.58 1.88 18.14
N LEU A 8 -8.73 1.21 18.31
CA LEU A 8 -9.01 -0.05 17.63
C LEU A 8 -9.16 0.13 16.11
N PHE A 9 -9.80 1.23 15.70
CA PHE A 9 -9.90 1.62 14.28
C PHE A 9 -8.53 1.89 13.66
N PHE A 10 -7.67 2.66 14.33
CA PHE A 10 -6.32 2.94 13.89
C PHE A 10 -5.49 1.65 13.79
N LEU A 11 -5.55 0.77 14.78
CA LEU A 11 -4.89 -0.54 14.73
C LEU A 11 -5.39 -1.40 13.55
N ALA A 12 -6.71 -1.47 13.34
CA ALA A 12 -7.31 -2.19 12.23
C ALA A 12 -6.82 -1.67 10.87
N PHE A 13 -6.81 -0.34 10.70
CA PHE A 13 -6.25 0.31 9.52
C PHE A 13 -4.77 -0.03 9.35
N GLY A 14 -3.96 0.16 10.40
CA GLY A 14 -2.51 -0.05 10.34
C GLY A 14 -2.13 -1.47 9.93
N VAL A 15 -2.83 -2.48 10.47
CA VAL A 15 -2.63 -3.89 10.10
C VAL A 15 -3.04 -4.13 8.64
N GLY A 16 -4.24 -3.68 8.24
CA GLY A 16 -4.72 -3.87 6.86
C GLY A 16 -3.83 -3.19 5.82
N PHE A 17 -3.36 -1.98 6.16
CA PHE A 17 -2.45 -1.18 5.36
C PHE A 17 -1.05 -1.83 5.22
N ALA A 18 -0.49 -2.31 6.33
CA ALA A 18 0.81 -2.99 6.31
C ALA A 18 0.77 -4.28 5.46
N LEU A 19 -0.32 -5.05 5.55
CA LEU A 19 -0.51 -6.25 4.74
C LEU A 19 -0.64 -5.93 3.24
N GLN A 20 -1.40 -4.89 2.89
CA GLN A 20 -1.48 -4.41 1.51
C GLN A 20 -0.11 -3.96 0.99
N GLY A 21 0.60 -3.12 1.74
CA GLY A 21 1.93 -2.64 1.36
C GLY A 21 2.91 -3.80 1.14
N ARG A 22 2.95 -4.76 2.07
CA ARG A 22 3.76 -5.98 1.94
C ARG A 22 3.40 -6.78 0.69
N TYR A 23 2.10 -6.97 0.41
CA TYR A 23 1.64 -7.67 -0.79
C TYR A 23 2.15 -7.00 -2.07
N PHE A 24 2.05 -5.67 -2.18
CA PHE A 24 2.51 -4.94 -3.35
C PHE A 24 4.03 -4.99 -3.52
N VAL A 25 4.79 -4.88 -2.43
CA VAL A 25 6.25 -5.01 -2.49
C VAL A 25 6.66 -6.43 -2.85
N HIS A 26 5.96 -7.45 -2.35
CA HIS A 26 6.22 -8.84 -2.73
C HIS A 26 5.95 -9.09 -4.22
N MET A 27 4.83 -8.57 -4.74
CA MET A 27 4.55 -8.63 -6.18
C MET A 27 5.58 -7.86 -7.02
N LEU A 28 6.08 -6.73 -6.54
CA LEU A 28 7.18 -5.99 -7.17
C LEU A 28 8.47 -6.83 -7.21
N GLN A 29 8.77 -7.56 -6.14
CA GLN A 29 9.92 -8.47 -6.07
C GLN A 29 9.78 -9.62 -7.09
N LEU A 30 8.60 -10.22 -7.22
CA LEU A 30 8.33 -11.26 -8.21
C LEU A 30 8.50 -10.77 -9.65
N HIS A 31 8.15 -9.51 -9.92
CA HIS A 31 8.38 -8.87 -11.23
C HIS A 31 9.80 -8.30 -11.40
N GLY A 32 10.74 -8.66 -10.53
CA GLY A 32 12.14 -8.24 -10.68
C GLY A 32 12.39 -6.74 -10.52
N TYR A 33 11.48 -6.01 -9.87
CA TYR A 33 11.49 -4.56 -9.72
C TYR A 33 11.20 -3.77 -11.01
N ASP A 34 10.60 -4.38 -12.02
CA ASP A 34 10.21 -3.68 -13.24
C ASP A 34 8.86 -2.95 -13.08
N THR A 35 8.91 -1.61 -12.98
CA THR A 35 7.73 -0.76 -12.85
C THR A 35 6.75 -0.89 -14.03
N HIS A 36 7.24 -1.14 -15.25
CA HIS A 36 6.38 -1.28 -16.42
C HIS A 36 5.59 -2.58 -16.39
N VAL A 37 6.26 -3.69 -16.06
CA VAL A 37 5.62 -5.01 -15.87
C VAL A 37 4.63 -4.95 -14.70
N GLN A 38 4.98 -4.28 -13.61
CA GLN A 38 4.06 -4.11 -12.49
C GLN A 38 2.83 -3.27 -12.87
N GLY A 39 3.00 -2.19 -13.63
CA GLY A 39 1.88 -1.39 -14.13
C GLY A 39 0.94 -2.21 -15.02
N GLN A 40 1.47 -2.97 -15.97
CA GLN A 40 0.69 -3.88 -16.81
C GLN A 40 -0.02 -4.98 -15.99
N TRP A 41 0.61 -5.43 -14.91
CA TRP A 41 -0.01 -6.40 -14.02
C TRP A 41 -1.19 -5.79 -13.25
N ILE A 42 -1.06 -4.55 -12.76
CA ILE A 42 -2.16 -3.84 -12.09
C ILE A 42 -3.34 -3.64 -13.05
N THR A 43 -3.08 -3.21 -14.29
CA THR A 43 -4.15 -3.02 -15.30
C THR A 43 -4.82 -4.34 -15.68
N LYS A 44 -4.07 -5.45 -15.79
CA LYS A 44 -4.66 -6.78 -16.03
C LYS A 44 -5.45 -7.31 -14.83
N LYS A 45 -5.06 -6.98 -13.60
CA LYS A 45 -5.74 -7.40 -12.36
C LYS A 45 -6.73 -6.35 -11.85
N PHE A 46 -7.05 -5.35 -12.65
CA PHE A 46 -7.82 -4.18 -12.24
C PHE A 46 -9.21 -4.55 -11.70
N THR A 47 -9.88 -5.52 -12.30
CA THR A 47 -11.19 -6.04 -11.86
C THR A 47 -11.16 -6.69 -10.47
N HIS A 48 -10.02 -7.24 -10.06
CA HIS A 48 -9.85 -7.82 -8.72
C HIS A 48 -9.34 -6.79 -7.70
N PHE A 49 -8.73 -5.70 -8.17
CA PHE A 49 -8.15 -4.65 -7.35
C PHE A 49 -9.16 -3.54 -7.02
N ILE A 50 -9.96 -3.10 -7.99
CA ILE A 50 -10.95 -2.02 -7.85
C ILE A 50 -11.95 -2.25 -6.71
N PRO A 51 -12.57 -3.44 -6.55
CA PRO A 51 -13.57 -3.63 -5.51
C PRO A 51 -13.03 -3.37 -4.10
N LYS A 52 -11.74 -3.66 -3.88
CA LYS A 52 -11.05 -3.44 -2.60
C LYS A 52 -10.82 -1.95 -2.35
N GLN A 53 -10.52 -1.18 -3.40
CA GLN A 53 -10.34 0.26 -3.32
C GLN A 53 -11.67 1.00 -3.15
N ILE A 54 -12.72 0.56 -3.84
CA ILE A 54 -14.08 1.06 -3.63
C ILE A 54 -14.52 0.80 -2.19
N LEU A 55 -14.23 -0.39 -1.66
CA LEU A 55 -14.56 -0.73 -0.27
C LEU A 55 -13.82 0.15 0.75
N ALA A 56 -12.56 0.51 0.48
CA ALA A 56 -11.82 1.48 1.29
C ALA A 56 -12.45 2.88 1.20
N LEU A 57 -12.84 3.33 0.00
CA LEU A 57 -13.51 4.63 -0.19
C LEU A 57 -14.91 4.68 0.43
N LEU A 58 -15.60 3.54 0.54
CA LEU A 58 -16.90 3.42 1.20
C LEU A 58 -16.84 3.79 2.69
N THR A 59 -15.66 3.74 3.32
CA THR A 59 -15.48 4.16 4.72
C THR A 59 -15.74 5.66 4.92
N ILE A 60 -15.56 6.50 3.88
CA ILE A 60 -15.79 7.95 3.95
C ILE A 60 -17.27 8.28 4.19
N PRO A 61 -18.22 7.89 3.31
CA PRO A 61 -19.64 8.15 3.54
C PRO A 61 -20.15 7.41 4.78
N LEU A 62 -19.60 6.25 5.12
CA LEU A 62 -20.02 5.49 6.28
C LEU A 62 -19.75 6.23 7.60
N ILE A 63 -18.59 6.87 7.71
CA ILE A 63 -18.24 7.71 8.87
C ILE A 63 -19.03 9.03 8.83
N ALA A 64 -19.26 9.59 7.65
CA ALA A 64 -20.00 10.84 7.49
C ALA A 64 -21.51 10.73 7.86
N PHE A 65 -22.18 9.64 7.48
CA PHE A 65 -23.63 9.48 7.69
C PHE A 65 -24.00 8.77 8.99
N VAL A 66 -23.13 7.89 9.52
CA VAL A 66 -23.46 7.00 10.66
C VAL A 66 -22.72 7.42 11.95
N GLY A 67 -21.81 8.40 11.89
CA GLY A 67 -21.10 8.92 13.05
C GLY A 67 -20.24 7.85 13.76
N ASP A 68 -20.37 7.75 15.09
CA ASP A 68 -19.54 6.85 15.92
C ASP A 68 -19.68 5.36 15.53
N THR A 69 -20.88 4.92 15.14
CA THR A 69 -21.09 3.54 14.65
C THR A 69 -20.43 3.31 13.29
N GLY A 70 -20.32 4.35 12.48
CA GLY A 70 -19.62 4.33 11.19
C GLY A 70 -18.12 4.06 11.32
N ILE A 71 -17.49 4.50 12.41
CA ILE A 71 -16.08 4.23 12.72
C ILE A 71 -15.86 2.75 13.02
N ILE A 72 -16.73 2.15 13.83
CA ILE A 72 -16.67 0.72 14.15
C ILE A 72 -16.80 -0.11 12.87
N LEU A 73 -17.81 0.22 12.04
CA LEU A 73 -18.06 -0.50 10.80
C LEU A 73 -16.91 -0.33 9.80
N SER A 74 -16.31 0.85 9.73
CA SER A 74 -15.11 1.10 8.93
C SER A 74 -13.90 0.32 9.43
N GLY A 75 -13.73 0.17 10.75
CA GLY A 75 -12.70 -0.69 11.33
C GLY A 75 -12.86 -2.15 10.90
N ILE A 76 -14.09 -2.68 10.91
CA ILE A 76 -14.39 -4.03 10.43
C ILE A 76 -14.05 -4.17 8.94
N ILE A 77 -14.38 -3.17 8.12
CA ILE A 77 -14.00 -3.14 6.70
C ILE A 77 -12.48 -3.25 6.52
N TYR A 78 -11.69 -2.48 7.28
CA TYR A 78 -10.23 -2.55 7.18
C TYR A 78 -9.66 -3.89 7.65
N ILE A 79 -10.27 -4.55 8.64
CA ILE A 79 -9.90 -5.92 9.04
C ILE A 79 -10.17 -6.91 7.90
N ILE A 80 -11.35 -6.83 7.27
CA ILE A 80 -11.71 -7.67 6.12
C ILE A 80 -10.72 -7.45 4.98
N LEU A 81 -10.40 -6.19 4.67
CA LEU A 81 -9.40 -5.84 3.67
C LEU A 81 -8.03 -6.44 4.02
N GLY A 82 -7.59 -6.33 5.27
CA GLY A 82 -6.36 -6.95 5.75
C GLY A 82 -6.34 -8.47 5.57
N TYR A 83 -7.45 -9.14 5.89
CA TYR A 83 -7.59 -10.58 5.70
C TYR A 83 -7.49 -10.99 4.23
N VAL A 84 -8.05 -10.19 3.32
CA VAL A 84 -7.95 -10.42 1.87
C VAL A 84 -6.51 -10.29 1.36
N TYR A 85 -5.70 -9.41 1.98
CA TYR A 85 -4.28 -9.23 1.68
C TYR A 85 -3.35 -10.12 2.51
N LYS A 86 -3.89 -11.08 3.27
CA LYS A 86 -3.10 -12.05 4.03
C LYS A 86 -2.06 -12.72 3.12
N PRO A 87 -0.81 -12.89 3.59
CA PRO A 87 0.22 -13.57 2.81
C PRO A 87 -0.26 -14.96 2.44
N ARG A 88 -0.38 -15.21 1.13
CA ARG A 88 -0.56 -16.55 0.58
C ARG A 88 0.81 -17.19 0.42
N GLU A 89 0.88 -18.51 0.53
CA GLU A 89 2.09 -19.26 0.24
C GLU A 89 2.42 -19.12 -1.25
N TYR A 90 3.37 -18.23 -1.56
CA TYR A 90 3.89 -18.07 -2.90
C TYR A 90 5.09 -18.99 -3.09
N ARG A 91 5.27 -19.50 -4.31
CA ARG A 91 6.41 -20.35 -4.69
C ARG A 91 7.78 -19.72 -4.39
N GLN A 92 7.84 -18.39 -4.26
CA GLN A 92 9.05 -17.68 -3.84
C GLN A 92 8.76 -16.81 -2.59
N PRO A 93 9.47 -17.06 -1.47
CA PRO A 93 9.32 -16.24 -0.27
C PRO A 93 9.85 -14.82 -0.51
N MET A 94 9.30 -13.86 0.23
CA MET A 94 9.76 -12.48 0.21
C MET A 94 11.21 -12.44 0.70
N GLN A 95 12.11 -11.87 -0.10
CA GLN A 95 13.51 -11.73 0.24
C GLN A 95 13.78 -10.28 0.60
N TYR A 96 14.25 -10.04 1.82
CA TYR A 96 14.65 -8.73 2.31
C TYR A 96 16.06 -8.40 1.82
N LYS A 97 16.19 -8.15 0.51
CA LYS A 97 17.43 -7.71 -0.13
C LYS A 97 17.54 -6.19 -0.10
N SER A 98 18.72 -5.67 -0.41
CA SER A 98 19.00 -4.23 -0.48
C SER A 98 18.04 -3.47 -1.42
N ALA A 99 17.65 -4.09 -2.54
CA ALA A 99 16.66 -3.52 -3.47
C ALA A 99 15.25 -3.42 -2.88
N THR A 100 14.83 -4.41 -2.07
CA THR A 100 13.54 -4.40 -1.37
C THR A 100 13.51 -3.33 -0.30
N MET A 101 14.57 -3.25 0.53
CA MET A 101 14.66 -2.27 1.62
C MET A 101 14.69 -0.83 1.13
N LYS A 102 15.35 -0.60 -0.01
CA LYS A 102 15.38 0.68 -0.72
C LYS A 102 13.99 1.21 -1.12
N VAL A 103 13.00 0.33 -1.30
CA VAL A 103 11.60 0.70 -1.58
C VAL A 103 10.77 0.73 -0.29
N ILE A 104 10.90 -0.28 0.58
CA ILE A 104 10.12 -0.37 1.83
C ILE A 104 10.40 0.83 2.75
N LEU A 105 11.66 1.22 2.91
CA LEU A 105 12.04 2.25 3.88
C LEU A 105 11.41 3.62 3.56
N PRO A 106 11.60 4.21 2.36
CA PRO A 106 10.97 5.49 2.04
C PRO A 106 9.43 5.42 1.98
N VAL A 107 8.85 4.33 1.46
CA VAL A 107 7.39 4.15 1.46
C VAL A 107 6.86 4.08 2.89
N GLY A 108 7.54 3.35 3.77
CA GLY A 108 7.21 3.23 5.19
C GLY A 108 7.29 4.57 5.91
N ILE A 109 8.34 5.36 5.68
CA ILE A 109 8.49 6.70 6.27
C ILE A 109 7.36 7.63 5.84
N ILE A 110 7.09 7.73 4.52
CA ILE A 110 6.02 8.58 4.00
C ILE A 110 4.66 8.15 4.57
N SER A 111 4.41 6.84 4.59
CA SER A 111 3.16 6.30 5.11
C SER A 111 2.99 6.53 6.61
N CYS A 112 4.06 6.37 7.41
CA CYS A 112 4.04 6.68 8.84
C CYS A 112 3.74 8.15 9.10
N ILE A 113 4.36 9.07 8.36
CA ILE A 113 4.11 10.51 8.52
C ILE A 113 2.63 10.82 8.27
N LEU A 114 2.07 10.33 7.15
CA LEU A 114 0.67 10.56 6.81
C LEU A 114 -0.28 9.91 7.83
N TYR A 115 0.08 8.76 8.35
CA TYR A 115 -0.67 8.08 9.40
C TYR A 115 -0.65 8.86 10.73
N CYS A 116 0.51 9.40 11.13
CA CYS A 116 0.61 10.28 12.30
C CYS A 116 -0.21 11.57 12.12
N ILE A 117 -0.19 12.16 10.93
CA ILE A 117 -1.01 13.33 10.61
C ILE A 117 -2.51 12.99 10.75
N ALA A 118 -2.94 11.82 10.28
CA ALA A 118 -4.33 11.38 10.44
C ALA A 118 -4.73 11.20 11.91
N ILE A 119 -3.81 10.75 12.77
CA ILE A 119 -4.04 10.65 14.23
C ILE A 119 -4.18 12.04 14.86
N CYS A 120 -3.37 13.01 14.45
CA CYS A 120 -3.43 14.38 14.98
C CYS A 120 -4.72 15.11 14.58
N ILE A 121 -5.31 14.81 13.42
CA ILE A 121 -6.53 15.45 12.90
C ILE A 121 -7.80 14.67 13.32
N ASN A 122 -7.72 13.86 14.38
CA ASN A 122 -8.84 13.01 14.82
C ASN A 122 -10.11 13.78 15.21
N GLU A 123 -10.00 15.08 15.51
CA GLU A 123 -11.14 15.95 15.84
C GLU A 123 -12.12 16.08 14.67
N ASN A 124 -11.61 16.04 13.44
CA ASN A 124 -12.44 16.04 12.24
C ASN A 124 -12.44 14.64 11.61
N THR A 125 -13.41 13.83 12.05
CA THR A 125 -13.57 12.43 11.64
C THR A 125 -13.72 12.26 10.12
N MET A 126 -14.29 13.24 9.42
CA MET A 126 -14.44 13.23 7.96
C MET A 126 -13.09 13.41 7.26
N ILE A 127 -12.30 14.40 7.68
CA ILE A 127 -10.96 14.64 7.12
C ILE A 127 -10.04 13.44 7.43
N MET A 128 -10.10 12.91 8.65
CA MET A 128 -9.38 11.71 9.04
C MET A 128 -9.74 10.51 8.13
N ALA A 129 -11.03 10.23 7.94
CA ALA A 129 -11.50 9.15 7.07
C ALA A 129 -11.03 9.33 5.62
N LEU A 130 -11.09 10.56 5.11
CA LEU A 130 -10.63 10.91 3.78
C LEU A 130 -9.12 10.64 3.62
N ILE A 131 -8.29 11.12 4.55
CA ILE A 131 -6.84 10.92 4.51
C ILE A 131 -6.51 9.42 4.52
N LEU A 132 -7.13 8.64 5.41
CA LEU A 132 -6.86 7.20 5.53
C LEU A 132 -7.31 6.42 4.30
N ALA A 133 -8.51 6.69 3.78
CA ALA A 133 -9.01 6.03 2.58
C ALA A 133 -8.17 6.39 1.34
N VAL A 134 -7.82 7.66 1.17
CA VAL A 134 -6.93 8.11 0.08
C VAL A 134 -5.55 7.47 0.21
N LEU A 135 -4.98 7.45 1.42
CA LEU A 135 -3.69 6.81 1.68
C LEU A 135 -3.70 5.32 1.29
N TYR A 136 -4.76 4.60 1.65
CA TYR A 136 -4.96 3.20 1.29
C TYR A 136 -4.98 2.96 -0.24
N VAL A 137 -5.66 3.85 -0.97
CA VAL A 137 -5.78 3.79 -2.43
C VAL A 137 -4.47 4.16 -3.13
N VAL A 138 -3.75 5.14 -2.58
CA VAL A 138 -2.59 5.75 -3.23
C VAL A 138 -1.30 4.95 -2.99
N VAL A 139 -1.20 4.15 -1.93
CA VAL A 139 0.02 3.36 -1.60
C VAL A 139 0.61 2.57 -2.77
N PRO A 140 -0.16 1.80 -3.55
CA PRO A 140 0.39 1.02 -4.66
C PRO A 140 1.11 1.91 -5.69
N PHE A 141 0.60 3.12 -5.90
CA PHE A 141 1.23 4.12 -6.77
C PHE A 141 2.49 4.71 -6.14
N ILE A 142 2.49 5.00 -4.83
CA ILE A 142 3.69 5.45 -4.10
C ILE A 142 4.80 4.39 -4.21
N ILE A 143 4.47 3.11 -4.04
CA ILE A 143 5.42 1.99 -4.17
C ILE A 143 6.02 1.97 -5.59
N MET A 144 5.21 2.13 -6.62
CA MET A 144 5.68 2.18 -8.01
C MET A 144 6.56 3.40 -8.28
N LEU A 145 6.19 4.59 -7.78
CA LEU A 145 6.95 5.82 -7.94
C LEU A 145 8.33 5.72 -7.27
N VAL A 146 8.36 5.28 -6.01
CA VAL A 146 9.61 5.06 -5.28
C VAL A 146 10.48 4.03 -5.99
N ASN A 147 9.90 2.91 -6.43
CA ASN A 147 10.64 1.91 -7.20
C ASN A 147 11.24 2.48 -8.49
N SER A 148 10.47 3.29 -9.21
CA SER A 148 10.91 3.94 -10.46
C SER A 148 12.13 4.84 -10.24
N ILE A 149 12.21 5.55 -9.11
CA ILE A 149 13.34 6.43 -8.79
C ILE A 149 14.55 5.62 -8.35
N VAL A 150 14.36 4.66 -7.43
CA VAL A 150 15.47 4.01 -6.74
C VAL A 150 16.10 2.87 -7.56
N ASN A 151 15.28 2.14 -8.32
CA ASN A 151 15.74 0.97 -9.09
C ASN A 151 15.97 1.26 -10.59
N LYS A 152 15.84 2.53 -11.04
CA LYS A 152 16.15 2.96 -12.42
C LYS A 152 17.54 2.54 -12.89
N ASN A 153 18.51 2.57 -11.98
CA ASN A 153 19.92 2.29 -12.27
C ASN A 153 20.20 0.82 -12.56
N LYS A 154 19.36 -0.10 -12.06
CA LYS A 154 19.54 -1.55 -12.31
C LYS A 154 19.32 -1.90 -13.78
N LYS A 155 18.38 -1.23 -14.47
CA LYS A 155 18.15 -1.40 -15.91
C LYS A 155 19.29 -0.84 -16.76
N ARG A 156 19.90 0.27 -16.33
CA ARG A 156 21.01 0.92 -17.04
C ARG A 156 22.28 0.07 -17.04
N ASN A 157 22.58 -0.59 -15.92
CA ASN A 157 23.79 -1.41 -15.80
C ASN A 157 23.74 -2.69 -16.66
N ILE A 158 22.56 -3.32 -16.80
CA ILE A 158 22.40 -4.53 -17.64
C ILE A 158 22.59 -4.17 -19.12
N SER A 159 22.05 -3.04 -19.57
CA SER A 159 22.23 -2.56 -20.94
C SER A 159 23.70 -2.21 -21.24
N GLN A 160 24.45 -1.68 -20.27
CA GLN A 160 25.86 -1.36 -20.47
C GLN A 160 26.77 -2.60 -20.45
N SER A 161 26.41 -3.64 -19.70
CA SER A 161 27.15 -4.91 -19.72
C SER A 161 26.92 -5.70 -21.01
N THR A 162 25.68 -5.78 -21.52
CA THR A 162 25.41 -6.48 -22.79
C THR A 162 26.04 -5.79 -23.99
N VAL A 163 26.07 -4.45 -24.02
CA VAL A 163 26.74 -3.70 -25.10
C VAL A 163 28.26 -3.92 -25.08
N LYS A 164 28.88 -4.15 -23.91
CA LYS A 164 30.30 -4.49 -23.81
C LYS A 164 30.62 -5.92 -24.28
N GLU A 165 29.73 -6.88 -24.07
CA GLU A 165 29.93 -8.26 -24.53
C GLU A 165 29.79 -8.40 -26.05
N GLU A 166 28.97 -7.58 -26.72
CA GLU A 166 28.83 -7.60 -28.19
C GLU A 166 29.95 -6.86 -28.93
N THR A 167 30.77 -6.07 -28.24
CA THR A 167 31.86 -5.26 -28.82
C THR A 167 33.26 -5.81 -28.56
N THR A 168 33.38 -7.00 -27.97
CA THR A 168 34.66 -7.70 -27.73
C THR A 168 34.70 -9.00 -28.50
#